data_AF-A0A166N1J2-F1
#
_entry.id   AF-A0A166N1J2-F1
#
_cell.length_a   1.000
_cell.length_b   1.000
_cell.length_c   1.000
_cell.angle_alpha   90.00
_cell.angle_beta   90.00
_cell.angle_gamma   90.00
#
_symmetry.space_group_name_H-M   'P 1'
#
loop_
_entity.id
_entity.type
_entity.pdbx_description
1 polymer ?
#
loop_
_entity_poly.entity_id
_entity_poly.type
_entity_poly.pdbx_seq_one_letter_code
_entity_poly.pdbx_strand_id
1 'polypeptide(L)' 'PGVQKFAEMMKETMMIAHDEIIAHRVLQAQQYNKKRVPAPFKVNDLVYLSTENLSIPKLKARKLVPKYIGPFRILK' A
#
# COMPACT_ATOMS: atom_id res chain seq x y z
N PRO A 1 15.39 -40.36 -24.54
CA PRO A 1 14.09 -40.10 -23.89
C PRO A 1 14.11 -39.31 -22.55
N GLY A 2 15.26 -39.10 -21.90
CA GLY A 2 15.31 -38.38 -20.59
C GLY A 2 15.18 -36.85 -20.68
N VAL A 3 15.74 -36.21 -21.71
CA VAL A 3 15.74 -34.75 -21.87
C VAL A 3 14.34 -34.19 -22.13
N GLN A 4 13.51 -34.91 -22.89
CA GLN A 4 12.13 -34.50 -23.17
C GLN A 4 11.26 -34.53 -21.91
N LYS A 5 11.35 -35.60 -21.10
CA LYS A 5 10.66 -35.71 -19.81
C LYS A 5 11.05 -34.60 -18.85
N PHE A 6 12.34 -34.24 -18.82
CA PHE A 6 12.82 -33.14 -17.99
C PHE A 6 12.26 -31.78 -18.43
N ALA A 7 12.15 -31.54 -19.74
CA ALA A 7 11.55 -30.33 -20.28
C ALA A 7 10.04 -30.24 -20.01
N GLU A 8 9.33 -31.38 -20.08
CA GLU A 8 7.90 -31.47 -19.72
C GLU A 8 7.68 -31.17 -18.23
N MET A 9 8.46 -31.82 -17.36
CA MET A 9 8.42 -31.58 -15.91
C MET A 9 8.70 -30.11 -15.55
N MET A 10 9.67 -29.47 -16.21
CA MET A 10 9.92 -28.03 -16.00
C MET A 10 8.74 -27.14 -16.41
N LYS A 11 8.05 -27.48 -17.50
CA LYS A 11 6.87 -26.72 -17.94
C LYS A 11 5.75 -26.86 -16.94
N GLU A 12 5.51 -28.08 -16.44
CA GLU A 12 4.50 -28.36 -15.43
C GLU A 12 4.79 -27.62 -14.13
N THR A 13 6.02 -27.67 -13.61
CA THR A 13 6.38 -26.97 -12.38
C THR A 13 6.26 -25.45 -12.53
N MET A 14 6.59 -24.90 -13.70
CA MET A 14 6.43 -23.48 -13.98
C MET A 14 4.94 -23.06 -14.01
N MET A 15 4.07 -23.89 -14.60
CA MET A 15 2.62 -23.64 -14.60
C MET A 15 2.05 -23.71 -13.18
N ILE A 16 2.44 -24.71 -12.39
CA ILE A 16 2.02 -24.85 -10.98
C ILE A 16 2.46 -23.63 -10.17
N ALA A 17 3.74 -23.25 -10.27
CA ALA A 17 4.27 -22.09 -9.56
C ALA A 17 3.53 -20.79 -9.95
N HIS A 18 3.18 -20.62 -11.22
CA HIS A 18 2.41 -19.49 -11.69
C HIS A 18 1.02 -19.43 -11.03
N ASP A 19 0.31 -20.54 -11.00
CA ASP A 19 -1.04 -20.62 -10.42
C ASP A 19 -1.01 -20.39 -8.91
N GLU A 20 -0.01 -20.93 -8.22
CA GLU A 20 0.23 -20.66 -6.80
C GLU A 20 0.47 -19.18 -6.52
N ILE A 21 1.29 -18.50 -7.35
CA ILE A 21 1.53 -17.05 -7.22
C ILE A 21 0.22 -16.28 -7.36
N ILE A 22 -0.63 -16.64 -8.32
CA ILE A 22 -1.93 -15.99 -8.50
C ILE A 22 -2.84 -16.22 -7.29
N ALA A 23 -2.95 -17.46 -6.81
CA ALA A 23 -3.75 -17.80 -5.64
C ALA A 23 -3.28 -17.02 -4.40
N HIS A 24 -1.96 -16.95 -4.17
CA HIS A 24 -1.39 -16.22 -3.05
C HIS A 24 -1.62 -14.71 -3.13
N ARG A 25 -1.65 -14.10 -4.32
CA ARG A 25 -1.96 -12.66 -4.47
C ARG A 25 -3.36 -12.33 -3.96
N VAL A 26 -4.35 -13.17 -4.25
CA VAL A 26 -5.73 -12.98 -3.77
C VAL A 26 -5.77 -13.02 -2.24
N LEU A 27 -5.12 -14.02 -1.64
CA LEU A 27 -5.06 -14.17 -0.18
C LEU A 27 -4.35 -13.00 0.49
N GLN A 28 -3.23 -12.53 -0.08
CA GLN A 28 -2.50 -11.37 0.42
C GLN A 28 -3.36 -10.10 0.35
N ALA A 29 -4.06 -9.87 -0.76
CA ALA A 29 -4.96 -8.74 -0.90
C ALA A 29 -6.09 -8.78 0.14
N GLN A 30 -6.71 -9.95 0.32
CA GLN A 30 -7.73 -10.13 1.36
C GLN A 30 -7.17 -9.85 2.76
N GLN A 31 -6.01 -10.42 3.10
CA GLN A 31 -5.39 -10.24 4.41
C GLN A 31 -5.00 -8.79 4.68
N TYR A 32 -4.45 -8.10 3.68
CA TYR A 32 -4.13 -6.68 3.78
C TYR A 32 -5.39 -5.83 3.97
N ASN A 33 -6.46 -6.15 3.25
CA ASN A 33 -7.72 -5.44 3.33
C ASN A 33 -8.46 -5.66 4.67
N LYS A 34 -8.23 -6.76 5.40
CA LYS A 34 -8.88 -7.01 6.71
C LYS A 34 -8.66 -5.90 7.74
N LYS A 35 -7.49 -5.26 7.73
CA LYS A 35 -7.16 -4.16 8.66
C LYS A 35 -7.41 -2.78 8.08
N ARG A 36 -7.85 -2.70 6.82
CA ARG A 36 -8.07 -1.42 6.16
C ARG A 36 -9.38 -0.82 6.65
N VAL A 37 -9.28 0.30 7.37
CA VAL A 37 -10.43 1.10 7.78
C VAL A 37 -10.64 2.19 6.73
N PRO A 38 -11.86 2.36 6.18
CA PRO A 38 -12.16 3.47 5.29
C PRO A 38 -11.94 4.78 6.04
N ALA A 39 -11.30 5.75 5.40
CA ALA A 39 -11.08 7.06 6.00
C ALA A 39 -12.45 7.73 6.26
N PRO A 40 -12.74 8.18 7.49
CA PRO A 40 -14.07 8.67 7.86
C PRO A 40 -14.35 10.12 7.38
N PHE A 41 -13.45 10.71 6.59
CA PHE A 41 -13.50 12.12 6.21
C PHE A 41 -14.43 12.37 5.02
N LYS A 42 -15.16 13.49 5.07
CA LYS A 42 -16.06 13.94 4.01
C LYS A 42 -15.61 15.31 3.48
N VAL A 43 -16.07 15.62 2.27
CA VAL A 43 -15.92 16.97 1.70
C VAL A 43 -16.56 17.98 2.65
N ASN A 44 -15.88 19.11 2.86
CA ASN A 44 -16.19 20.16 3.83
C ASN A 44 -15.86 19.88 5.30
N ASP A 45 -15.36 18.70 5.66
CA ASP A 45 -14.86 18.47 7.01
C ASP A 45 -13.60 19.30 7.28
N LEU A 46 -13.45 19.76 8.52
CA LEU A 46 -12.26 20.44 9.02
C LEU A 46 -11.31 19.41 9.63
N VAL A 47 -10.15 19.21 9.02
CA VAL A 47 -9.19 18.18 9.39
C VAL A 47 -7.80 18.77 9.58
N TYR A 48 -7.10 18.27 10.59
CA TYR A 48 -5.70 18.58 10.83
C TYR A 48 -4.77 17.81 9.89
N LEU A 49 -3.80 18.48 9.28
CA LEU A 49 -2.89 17.87 8.32
C LEU A 49 -1.51 17.58 8.95
N SER A 50 -0.99 16.38 8.74
CA SER A 50 0.31 15.95 9.28
C SER A 50 1.46 16.69 8.61
N THR A 51 2.41 17.18 9.41
CA THR A 51 3.61 17.89 8.91
C THR A 51 4.75 16.96 8.49
N GLU A 52 4.58 15.65 8.64
CA GLU A 52 5.62 14.65 8.37
C GLU A 52 6.16 14.72 6.93
N ASN A 53 5.26 14.84 5.96
CA ASN A 53 5.57 14.87 4.53
C ASN A 53 5.41 16.27 3.91
N LEU A 54 5.30 17.32 4.73
CA LEU A 54 5.14 18.69 4.25
C LEU A 54 6.48 19.42 4.15
N SER A 55 6.57 20.33 3.16
CA SER A 55 7.66 21.30 3.08
C SER A 55 7.44 22.38 4.14
N ILE A 56 8.21 22.31 5.21
CA ILE A 56 8.18 23.29 6.30
C ILE A 56 9.12 24.45 5.93
N PRO A 57 8.76 25.71 6.23
CA PRO A 57 9.65 26.85 5.98
C PRO A 57 11.03 26.64 6.61
N LYS A 58 12.07 26.86 5.79
CA LYS A 58 13.48 26.49 6.03
C LYS A 58 14.08 27.01 7.35
N LEU A 59 13.52 28.08 7.93
CA LEU A 59 14.03 28.67 9.17
C LEU A 59 13.59 27.94 10.46
N LYS A 60 12.74 26.90 10.38
CA LYS A 60 12.29 26.15 11.57
C LYS A 60 12.91 24.76 11.61
N ALA A 61 13.55 24.44 12.72
CA ALA A 61 14.00 23.08 13.00
C ALA A 61 12.78 22.14 13.08
N ARG A 62 12.86 20.96 12.45
CA ARG A 62 11.76 19.97 12.41
C ARG A 62 11.27 19.56 13.79
N LYS A 63 12.13 19.61 14.82
CA LYS A 63 11.79 19.33 16.23
C LYS A 63 10.80 20.33 16.83
N LEU A 64 10.78 21.57 16.33
CA LEU A 64 9.94 22.65 16.84
C LEU A 64 8.64 22.83 16.05
N VAL A 65 8.42 21.99 15.04
CA VAL A 65 7.23 22.07 14.18
C VAL A 65 6.14 21.21 14.81
N PRO A 66 4.90 21.72 14.94
CA PRO A 66 3.81 20.91 15.44
C PRO A 66 3.58 19.71 14.52
N LYS A 67 3.25 18.54 15.10
CA LYS A 67 3.00 17.31 14.35
C LYS A 67 1.84 17.45 13.36
N TYR A 68 0.87 18.30 13.70
CA TYR A 68 -0.26 18.63 12.84
C TYR A 68 -0.44 20.14 12.75
N ILE A 69 -0.86 20.61 11.57
CA ILE A 69 -1.19 22.00 11.32
C ILE A 69 -2.67 22.13 10.96
N GLY A 70 -3.28 23.22 11.44
CA GLY A 70 -4.54 23.85 11.01
C GLY A 70 -5.76 22.95 10.78
N PRO A 71 -6.98 23.39 11.13
CA PRO A 71 -8.16 22.80 10.52
C PRO A 71 -8.24 23.25 9.06
N PHE A 72 -7.94 22.36 8.14
CA PHE A 72 -8.14 22.57 6.70
C PHE A 72 -9.47 21.96 6.28
N ARG A 73 -10.19 22.69 5.42
CA ARG A 73 -11.42 22.19 4.83
C ARG A 73 -11.09 21.27 3.65
N ILE A 74 -11.62 20.05 3.65
CA ILE A 74 -11.49 19.14 2.50
C ILE A 74 -12.31 19.70 1.32
N LEU A 75 -11.62 19.96 0.21
CA LEU A 75 -12.22 20.36 -1.06
C LEU A 75 -12.50 19.13 -1.94
N LYS A 76 -13.36 19.30 -2.94
CA LYS A 76 -13.73 18.25 -3.90
C LYS A 76 -12.72 18.17 -5.05
#